data_AF-A0A5A9NKT7-F1
#
_entry.id   AF-A0A5A9NKT7-F1
#
_cell.length_a   1.000
_cell.length_b   1.000
_cell.length_c   1.000
_cell.angle_alpha   90.00
_cell.angle_beta   90.00
_cell.angle_gamma   90.00
#
_symmetry.space_group_name_H-M   'P 1'
#
loop_
_entity.id
_entity.type
_entity.pdbx_description
1 polymer ?
#
loop_
_entity_poly.entity_id
_entity_poly.type
_entity_poly.pdbx_seq_one_letter_code
_entity_poly.pdbx_strand_id
1 'polypeptide(L)'
;MCAGGVCDRYIPLPGVDHLSDPSPHSAWSHRWNDCERDALFVGCINSVTSLYASIPIFAILGFKATSNYNSCVNSNILDLTNAFDIQDQNITIENYDLWLKTLNASDPEKLSGLNLKPCVLQTFLDQIFNSYVGSVPLLVIAFFELVGIVVFYGMDRFCDDIEMMTGRRPNLFWRVCWRGVSPLLLLVVLVAYIIVQVQEHPTYPAWNPAYVNFPEMEEKPYSDWVFAICVLLSSVPVISIPIVAAYRLMQRQTRSHNSEHLPNPYNNPTFTPDNQT
;
A
#
# COMPACT_ATOMS: atom_id res chain seq x y z
N MET A 1 -1.84 -6.51 12.74
CA MET A 1 -1.80 -7.40 11.55
C MET A 1 -1.56 -8.84 11.98
N CYS A 2 -2.64 -9.58 12.19
CA CYS A 2 -2.70 -11.01 11.83
C CYS A 2 -3.72 -11.06 10.69
N ALA A 3 -3.29 -10.67 9.49
CA ALA A 3 -4.10 -10.72 8.29
C ALA A 3 -3.36 -11.61 7.30
N GLY A 4 -3.99 -12.72 6.91
CA GLY A 4 -3.50 -13.63 5.87
C GLY A 4 -2.90 -14.93 6.40
N GLY A 5 -3.74 -15.93 6.62
CA GLY A 5 -3.68 -17.21 5.89
C GLY A 5 -2.40 -18.07 5.86
N VAL A 6 -1.38 -17.86 6.70
CA VAL A 6 -0.17 -18.72 6.71
C VAL A 6 -0.10 -19.59 7.97
N CYS A 7 -1.21 -20.25 8.33
CA CYS A 7 -1.20 -21.39 9.27
C CYS A 7 -1.76 -22.68 8.67
N ASP A 8 -2.27 -22.68 7.44
CA ASP A 8 -2.72 -23.89 6.77
C ASP A 8 -1.57 -24.53 5.99
N ARG A 9 -0.69 -25.25 6.70
CA ARG A 9 0.18 -26.24 6.08
C ARG A 9 -0.20 -27.64 6.58
N TYR A 10 -1.35 -28.12 6.12
CA TYR A 10 -1.70 -29.55 6.20
C TYR A 10 -1.27 -30.23 4.90
N ILE A 11 -0.18 -31.02 4.97
CA ILE A 11 0.03 -32.15 4.07
C ILE A 11 -0.60 -33.34 4.77
N PRO A 12 -1.77 -33.87 4.34
CA PRO A 12 -2.34 -35.04 4.96
C PRO A 12 -1.55 -36.27 4.51
N LEU A 13 -0.86 -36.93 5.45
CA LEU A 13 -0.43 -38.31 5.27
C LEU A 13 -1.66 -39.21 5.42
N PRO A 14 -1.90 -40.17 4.51
CA PRO A 14 -3.08 -41.03 4.58
C PRO A 14 -2.88 -42.11 5.65
N GLY A 15 -3.85 -42.23 6.58
CA GLY A 15 -3.99 -43.42 7.43
C GLY A 15 -3.88 -43.23 8.94
N VAL A 16 -4.54 -42.22 9.52
CA VAL A 16 -4.81 -42.22 10.97
C VAL A 16 -6.30 -42.03 11.21
N ASP A 17 -6.89 -43.06 11.80
CA ASP A 17 -8.32 -43.26 11.98
C ASP A 17 -8.99 -42.18 12.83
N HIS A 18 -10.25 -41.93 12.48
CA HIS A 18 -11.21 -41.15 13.23
C HIS A 18 -11.39 -41.71 14.65
N LEU A 19 -10.83 -41.05 15.67
CA LEU A 19 -11.43 -40.89 17.01
C LEU A 19 -10.49 -40.04 17.88
N SER A 20 -10.68 -38.73 17.89
CA SER A 20 -10.16 -37.86 18.96
C SER A 20 -11.01 -36.60 18.98
N ASP A 21 -11.70 -36.37 20.10
CA ASP A 21 -12.12 -35.05 20.53
C ASP A 21 -11.01 -34.02 20.27
N PRO A 22 -11.32 -32.74 19.98
CA PRO A 22 -10.31 -31.70 20.02
C PRO A 22 -9.91 -31.52 21.49
N SER A 23 -8.97 -32.34 21.95
CA SER A 23 -8.39 -32.22 23.27
C SER A 23 -7.85 -30.79 23.42
N PRO A 24 -8.00 -30.12 24.57
CA PRO A 24 -7.48 -28.78 24.78
C PRO A 24 -5.99 -28.69 24.42
N HIS A 25 -5.25 -29.79 24.58
CA HIS A 25 -3.83 -29.92 24.31
C HIS A 25 -3.42 -29.61 22.85
N SER A 26 -4.26 -29.86 21.84
CA SER A 26 -3.95 -29.44 20.46
C SER A 26 -4.17 -27.93 20.25
N ALA A 27 -5.14 -27.32 20.93
CA ALA A 27 -5.29 -25.87 20.94
C ALA A 27 -4.15 -25.17 21.73
N TRP A 28 -3.57 -25.85 22.73
CA TRP A 28 -2.40 -25.36 23.46
C TRP A 28 -1.11 -25.49 22.66
N SER A 29 -0.90 -26.53 21.85
CA SER A 29 0.31 -26.65 21.03
C SER A 29 0.41 -25.56 19.96
N HIS A 30 -0.72 -25.11 19.40
CA HIS A 30 -0.79 -23.93 18.51
C HIS A 30 -0.58 -22.59 19.23
N ARG A 31 -0.69 -22.54 20.56
CA ARG A 31 -0.49 -21.31 21.36
C ARG A 31 0.97 -20.91 21.44
N TRP A 32 1.90 -21.87 21.39
CA TRP A 32 3.33 -21.66 21.62
C TRP A 32 4.14 -21.59 20.32
N ASN A 33 3.61 -20.88 19.32
CA ASN A 33 4.37 -20.59 18.13
C ASN A 33 5.06 -19.22 18.27
N ASP A 34 6.38 -19.17 18.06
CA ASP A 34 7.20 -17.96 18.23
C ASP A 34 6.92 -16.96 17.10
N CYS A 35 5.83 -16.22 17.24
CA CYS A 35 5.35 -15.29 16.21
C CYS A 35 6.35 -14.17 15.91
N GLU A 36 7.26 -13.84 16.84
CA GLU A 36 8.35 -12.90 16.59
C GLU A 36 9.35 -13.47 15.57
N ARG A 37 9.75 -14.74 15.73
CA ARG A 37 10.67 -15.41 14.81
C ARG A 37 10.04 -15.60 13.43
N ASP A 38 8.78 -15.99 13.39
CA ASP A 38 8.06 -16.17 12.14
C ASP A 38 7.89 -14.84 11.40
N ALA A 39 7.55 -13.76 12.12
CA ALA A 39 7.46 -12.43 11.52
C ALA A 39 8.79 -11.97 10.93
N LEU A 40 9.92 -12.24 11.61
CA LEU A 40 11.26 -11.93 11.10
C LEU A 40 11.59 -12.78 9.86
N PHE A 41 11.31 -14.08 9.89
CA PHE A 41 11.59 -14.98 8.77
C PHE A 41 10.77 -14.62 7.52
N VAL A 42 9.47 -14.37 7.70
CA VAL A 42 8.57 -13.92 6.62
C VAL A 42 9.02 -12.56 6.08
N GLY A 43 9.39 -11.62 6.95
CA GLY A 43 9.91 -10.31 6.55
C GLY A 43 11.20 -10.42 5.73
N CYS A 44 12.14 -11.26 6.15
CA CYS A 44 13.38 -11.52 5.44
C CYS A 44 13.13 -12.17 4.07
N ILE A 45 12.28 -13.21 4.01
CA ILE A 45 11.93 -13.86 2.74
C ILE A 45 11.26 -12.87 1.80
N ASN A 46 10.26 -12.12 2.27
CA ASN A 46 9.56 -11.14 1.45
C ASN A 46 10.54 -10.09 0.88
N SER A 47 11.51 -9.65 1.67
CA SER A 47 12.53 -8.71 1.24
C SER A 47 13.47 -9.32 0.18
N VAL A 48 13.95 -10.54 0.41
CA VAL A 48 14.82 -11.26 -0.56
C VAL A 48 14.07 -11.54 -1.86
N THR A 49 12.81 -12.00 -1.77
CA THR A 49 11.96 -12.23 -2.93
C THR A 49 11.69 -10.93 -3.69
N SER A 50 11.46 -9.81 -2.99
CA SER A 50 11.27 -8.51 -3.64
C SER A 50 12.54 -8.04 -4.36
N LEU A 51 13.72 -8.21 -3.74
CA LEU A 51 15.01 -7.91 -4.38
C LEU A 51 15.24 -8.80 -5.61
N TYR A 52 14.97 -10.10 -5.49
CA TYR A 52 15.11 -11.03 -6.61
C TYR A 52 14.13 -10.71 -7.75
N ALA A 53 12.86 -10.44 -7.43
CA ALA A 53 11.84 -10.07 -8.40
C ALA A 53 12.14 -8.73 -9.09
N SER A 54 12.84 -7.81 -8.41
CA SER A 54 13.22 -6.52 -8.98
C SER A 54 14.16 -6.65 -10.18
N ILE A 55 15.05 -7.65 -10.22
CA ILE A 55 16.04 -7.82 -11.29
C ILE A 55 15.36 -7.98 -12.67
N PRO A 56 14.49 -8.98 -12.90
CA PRO A 56 13.80 -9.12 -14.18
C PRO A 56 12.81 -7.98 -14.44
N ILE A 57 12.16 -7.43 -13.40
CA ILE A 57 11.24 -6.30 -13.56
C ILE A 57 12.01 -5.09 -14.13
N PHE A 58 13.11 -4.66 -13.49
CA PHE A 58 13.89 -3.52 -13.98
C PHE A 58 14.51 -3.79 -15.36
N ALA A 59 14.91 -5.02 -15.67
CA ALA A 59 15.38 -5.37 -17.01
C ALA A 59 14.29 -5.20 -18.08
N ILE A 60 13.08 -5.69 -17.82
CA ILE A 60 11.92 -5.56 -18.73
C ILE A 60 11.48 -4.09 -18.85
N LEU A 61 11.41 -3.38 -17.72
CA LEU A 61 11.06 -1.95 -17.68
C LEU A 61 12.05 -1.11 -18.48
N GLY A 62 13.35 -1.34 -18.29
CA GLY A 62 14.41 -0.65 -19.04
C GLY A 62 14.34 -0.93 -20.53
N PHE A 63 14.11 -2.18 -20.93
CA PHE A 63 13.93 -2.55 -22.34
C PHE A 63 12.69 -1.86 -22.94
N LYS A 64 11.55 -1.90 -22.24
CA LYS A 64 10.30 -1.28 -22.69
C LYS A 64 10.43 0.25 -22.82
N ALA A 65 11.04 0.91 -21.84
CA ALA A 65 11.29 2.35 -21.87
C ALA A 65 12.21 2.73 -23.03
N THR A 66 13.30 1.97 -23.25
CA THR A 66 14.22 2.19 -24.38
C THR A 66 13.52 1.96 -25.72
N SER A 67 12.70 0.92 -25.84
CA SER A 67 11.94 0.64 -27.06
C SER A 67 10.94 1.76 -27.37
N ASN A 68 10.22 2.25 -26.36
CA ASN A 68 9.28 3.36 -26.52
C ASN A 68 10.00 4.66 -26.87
N TYR A 69 11.13 4.95 -26.22
CA TYR A 69 11.98 6.11 -26.53
C TYR A 69 12.45 6.06 -27.99
N ASN A 70 13.01 4.93 -28.43
CA ASN A 70 13.47 4.75 -29.81
C ASN A 70 12.32 4.92 -30.81
N SER A 71 11.12 4.39 -30.50
CA SER A 71 9.95 4.56 -31.35
C SER A 71 9.51 6.02 -31.45
N CYS A 72 9.57 6.77 -30.34
CA CYS A 72 9.25 8.20 -30.30
C CYS A 72 10.24 9.01 -31.15
N VAL A 73 11.54 8.79 -30.96
CA VAL A 73 12.59 9.50 -31.71
C VAL A 73 12.49 9.20 -33.20
N ASN A 74 12.28 7.93 -33.57
CA ASN A 74 12.12 7.56 -34.98
C ASN A 74 10.90 8.24 -35.65
N SER A 75 9.80 8.45 -34.92
CA SER A 75 8.66 9.21 -35.43
C SER A 75 9.06 10.66 -35.72
N ASN A 76 9.72 11.32 -34.77
CA ASN A 76 10.17 12.70 -34.96
C ASN A 76 11.22 12.82 -36.08
N ILE A 77 12.12 11.83 -36.25
CA ILE A 77 13.08 11.78 -37.36
C ILE A 77 12.36 11.74 -38.70
N LEU A 78 11.29 10.95 -38.81
CA LEU A 78 10.50 10.85 -40.03
C LEU A 78 9.84 12.20 -40.35
N ASP A 79 9.26 12.87 -39.35
CA ASP A 79 8.64 14.19 -39.52
C ASP A 79 9.67 15.24 -39.97
N LEU A 80 10.86 15.26 -39.34
CA LEU A 80 11.95 16.17 -39.71
C LEU A 80 12.47 15.91 -41.13
N THR A 81 12.69 14.65 -41.48
CA THR A 81 13.18 14.24 -42.80
C THR A 81 12.20 14.68 -43.89
N ASN A 82 10.89 14.47 -43.67
CA ASN A 82 9.84 14.89 -44.58
C ASN A 82 9.70 16.42 -44.69
N ALA A 83 9.87 17.15 -43.59
CA ALA A 83 9.70 18.61 -43.59
C ALA A 83 10.90 19.35 -44.20
N PHE A 84 12.12 18.88 -43.94
CA PHE A 84 13.36 19.50 -44.39
C PHE A 84 13.95 18.86 -45.66
N ASP A 85 13.28 17.85 -46.23
CA ASP A 85 13.69 17.12 -47.42
C ASP A 85 15.12 16.57 -47.29
N ILE A 86 15.41 16.00 -46.11
CA ILE A 86 16.71 15.43 -45.78
C ILE A 86 16.75 14.00 -46.34
N GLN A 87 17.92 13.54 -46.76
CA GLN A 87 18.08 12.15 -47.20
C GLN A 87 17.90 11.17 -46.02
N ASP A 88 17.19 10.06 -46.27
CA ASP A 88 17.04 8.97 -45.31
C ASP A 88 18.41 8.50 -44.76
N GLN A 89 18.45 8.16 -43.47
CA GLN A 89 19.63 7.74 -42.70
C GLN A 89 20.65 8.83 -42.32
N ASN A 90 20.48 10.09 -42.73
CA ASN A 90 21.38 11.16 -42.29
C ASN A 90 21.16 11.51 -40.80
N ILE A 91 19.92 11.38 -40.32
CA ILE A 91 19.53 11.52 -38.92
C ILE A 91 19.33 10.13 -38.30
N THR A 92 20.03 9.86 -37.23
CA THR A 92 19.99 8.63 -36.41
C THR A 92 19.68 8.99 -34.96
N ILE A 93 19.31 8.00 -34.15
CA ILE A 93 18.97 8.21 -32.72
C ILE A 93 20.15 8.84 -31.96
N GLU A 94 21.39 8.50 -32.32
CA GLU A 94 22.61 9.00 -31.66
C GLU A 94 22.96 10.44 -32.03
N ASN A 95 22.60 10.88 -33.24
CA ASN A 95 22.91 12.22 -33.75
C ASN A 95 21.70 13.17 -33.75
N TYR A 96 20.53 12.69 -33.33
CA TYR A 96 19.26 13.40 -33.35
C TYR A 96 19.31 14.74 -32.59
N ASP A 97 19.87 14.75 -31.37
CA ASP A 97 19.98 15.97 -30.55
C ASP A 97 20.85 17.05 -31.21
N LEU A 98 21.89 16.63 -31.94
CA LEU A 98 22.77 17.54 -32.66
C LEU A 98 22.03 18.13 -33.87
N TRP A 99 21.28 17.30 -34.60
CA TRP A 99 20.46 17.74 -35.72
C TRP A 99 19.34 18.68 -35.27
N LEU A 100 18.66 18.40 -34.16
CA LEU A 100 17.65 19.28 -33.57
C LEU A 100 18.21 20.68 -33.29
N LYS A 101 19.40 20.76 -32.67
CA LYS A 101 20.07 22.04 -32.41
C LYS A 101 20.42 22.78 -33.71
N THR A 102 20.89 22.05 -34.71
CA THR A 102 21.30 22.62 -36.01
C THR A 102 20.10 23.16 -36.79
N LEU A 103 18.99 22.42 -36.81
CA LEU A 103 17.76 22.83 -37.49
C LEU A 103 17.08 23.99 -36.78
N ASN A 104 17.03 23.97 -35.45
CA ASN A 104 16.49 25.08 -34.65
C ASN A 104 17.29 26.39 -34.86
N ALA A 105 18.61 26.30 -35.05
CA ALA A 105 19.44 27.46 -35.36
C ALA A 105 19.26 27.99 -36.79
N SER A 106 18.85 27.12 -37.72
CA SER A 106 18.71 27.47 -39.14
C SER A 106 17.33 28.04 -39.46
N ASP A 107 16.27 27.32 -39.08
CA ASP A 107 14.88 27.71 -39.34
C ASP A 107 13.96 27.31 -38.17
N PRO A 108 13.85 28.16 -37.14
CA PRO A 108 13.08 27.87 -35.94
C PRO A 108 11.56 27.90 -36.17
N GLU A 109 11.07 28.67 -37.14
CA GLU A 109 9.62 28.78 -37.42
C GLU A 109 9.10 27.49 -38.03
N LYS A 110 9.83 26.94 -39.01
CA LYS A 110 9.48 25.67 -39.65
C LYS A 110 9.55 24.50 -38.67
N LEU A 111 10.52 24.51 -37.76
CA LEU A 111 10.67 23.49 -36.72
C LEU A 111 9.54 23.56 -35.67
N SER A 112 9.15 24.76 -35.27
CA SER A 112 8.05 24.99 -34.31
C SER A 112 6.69 24.55 -34.88
N GLY A 113 6.51 24.60 -36.21
CA GLY A 113 5.30 24.14 -36.89
C GLY A 113 5.11 22.61 -36.90
N LEU A 114 6.15 21.83 -36.58
CA LEU A 114 6.12 20.36 -36.69
C LEU A 114 5.52 19.63 -35.48
N ASN A 115 5.24 20.31 -34.36
CA ASN A 115 4.68 19.70 -33.12
C ASN A 115 5.37 18.38 -32.71
N LEU A 116 6.70 18.37 -32.67
CA LEU A 116 7.48 17.18 -32.30
C LEU A 116 7.16 16.70 -30.88
N LYS A 117 7.07 15.37 -30.70
CA LYS A 117 6.80 14.78 -29.38
C LYS A 117 8.04 14.86 -28.48
N PRO A 118 7.92 15.23 -27.20
CA PRO A 118 9.04 15.19 -26.26
C PRO A 118 9.38 13.73 -25.89
N CYS A 119 10.44 13.19 -26.48
CA CYS A 119 10.91 11.84 -26.19
C CYS A 119 11.87 11.86 -25.00
N VAL A 120 11.37 11.67 -23.78
CA VAL A 120 12.20 11.66 -22.56
C VAL A 120 12.14 10.28 -21.90
N LEU A 121 13.28 9.63 -21.68
CA LEU A 121 13.30 8.28 -21.10
C LEU A 121 12.66 8.23 -19.70
N GLN A 122 12.84 9.29 -18.91
CA GLN A 122 12.30 9.42 -17.56
C GLN A 122 10.76 9.33 -17.53
N THR A 123 10.07 10.01 -18.46
CA THR A 123 8.59 10.02 -18.46
C THR A 123 8.03 8.63 -18.76
N PHE A 124 8.67 7.88 -19.66
CA PHE A 124 8.28 6.49 -19.95
C PHE A 124 8.52 5.57 -18.75
N LEU A 125 9.62 5.75 -18.01
CA LEU A 125 9.87 4.98 -16.79
C LEU A 125 8.84 5.26 -15.70
N ASP A 126 8.51 6.53 -15.47
CA ASP A 126 7.55 6.95 -14.44
C ASP A 126 6.13 6.45 -14.74
N GLN A 127 5.69 6.55 -16.00
CA GLN A 127 4.39 6.02 -16.43
C GLN A 127 4.27 4.51 -16.19
N ILE A 128 5.31 3.76 -16.53
CA ILE A 128 5.28 2.31 -16.33
C ILE A 128 5.37 1.99 -14.83
N PHE A 129 6.22 2.67 -14.05
CA PHE A 129 6.32 2.44 -12.61
C PHE A 129 4.98 2.68 -11.89
N ASN A 130 4.32 3.80 -12.19
CA ASN A 130 3.02 4.15 -11.59
C ASN A 130 1.93 3.14 -11.96
N SER A 131 1.99 2.53 -13.15
CA SER A 131 1.05 1.49 -13.57
C SER A 131 1.21 0.17 -12.80
N TYR A 132 2.38 -0.13 -12.24
CA TYR A 132 2.64 -1.41 -11.55
C TYR A 132 2.60 -1.31 -10.02
N VAL A 133 2.86 -0.13 -9.45
CA VAL A 133 3.08 0.05 -7.99
C VAL A 133 1.85 0.62 -7.26
N GLY A 134 0.79 1.03 -7.96
CA GLY A 134 -0.32 1.78 -7.37
C GLY A 134 -1.34 0.96 -6.56
N SER A 135 -1.24 0.94 -5.22
CA SER A 135 -2.41 0.71 -4.34
C SER A 135 -2.40 1.64 -3.12
N VAL A 136 -2.53 2.92 -3.42
CA VAL A 136 -2.70 4.06 -2.51
C VAL A 136 -3.65 3.83 -1.31
N PRO A 137 -4.82 3.16 -1.43
CA PRO A 137 -5.74 3.00 -0.30
C PRO A 137 -5.19 2.18 0.88
N LEU A 138 -4.22 1.28 0.63
CA LEU A 138 -3.64 0.42 1.67
C LEU A 138 -2.87 1.24 2.72
N LEU A 139 -2.30 2.37 2.31
CA LEU A 139 -1.52 3.22 3.20
C LEU A 139 -2.41 3.86 4.28
N VAL A 140 -3.57 4.37 3.86
CA VAL A 140 -4.53 4.99 4.77
C VAL A 140 -5.04 3.97 5.79
N ILE A 141 -5.38 2.76 5.33
CA ILE A 141 -5.82 1.66 6.20
C ILE A 141 -4.73 1.30 7.21
N ALA A 142 -3.49 1.10 6.76
CA ALA A 142 -2.37 0.74 7.63
C ALA A 142 -2.08 1.80 8.71
N PHE A 143 -2.18 3.08 8.35
CA PHE A 143 -2.00 4.18 9.31
C PHE A 143 -3.04 4.15 10.43
N PHE A 144 -4.33 4.07 10.08
CA PHE A 144 -5.41 4.06 11.08
C PHE A 144 -5.44 2.78 11.92
N GLU A 145 -5.08 1.61 11.35
CA GLU A 145 -4.90 0.39 12.14
C GLU A 145 -3.79 0.54 13.19
N LEU A 146 -2.65 1.12 12.80
CA LEU A 146 -1.52 1.29 13.70
C LEU A 146 -1.84 2.30 14.81
N VAL A 147 -2.44 3.45 14.47
CA VAL A 147 -2.91 4.44 15.46
C VAL A 147 -3.96 3.84 16.39
N GLY A 148 -4.88 3.03 15.84
CA GLY A 148 -5.87 2.25 16.58
C GLY A 148 -5.24 1.39 17.68
N ILE A 149 -4.19 0.65 17.35
CA ILE A 149 -3.48 -0.22 18.30
C ILE A 149 -2.71 0.61 19.33
N VAL A 150 -1.94 1.61 18.89
CA VAL A 150 -1.03 2.35 19.79
C VAL A 150 -1.80 3.23 20.79
N VAL A 151 -2.85 3.93 20.33
CA VAL A 151 -3.57 4.94 21.12
C VAL A 151 -4.81 4.36 21.80
N PHE A 152 -5.68 3.66 21.07
CA PHE A 152 -6.97 3.20 21.62
C PHE A 152 -6.87 1.87 22.36
N TYR A 153 -6.18 0.88 21.76
CA TYR A 153 -5.93 -0.40 22.42
C TYR A 153 -4.92 -0.23 23.56
N GLY A 154 -3.83 0.49 23.27
CA GLY A 154 -2.76 0.79 24.20
C GLY A 154 -1.61 -0.21 24.06
N MET A 155 -0.39 0.33 23.92
CA MET A 155 0.83 -0.44 23.68
C MET A 155 1.13 -1.48 24.79
N ASP A 156 0.86 -1.13 26.05
CA ASP A 156 1.18 -2.03 27.17
C ASP A 156 0.28 -3.28 27.16
N ARG A 157 -1.02 -3.10 26.87
CA ARG A 157 -1.96 -4.22 26.70
C ARG A 157 -1.57 -5.12 25.53
N PHE A 158 -1.13 -4.51 24.43
CA PHE A 158 -0.63 -5.27 23.29
C PHE A 158 0.64 -6.07 23.63
N CYS A 159 1.55 -5.52 24.44
CA CYS A 159 2.73 -6.23 24.90
C CYS A 159 2.37 -7.40 25.83
N ASP A 160 1.36 -7.23 26.69
CA ASP A 160 0.86 -8.29 27.59
C ASP A 160 0.24 -9.45 26.78
N ASP A 161 -0.50 -9.14 25.71
CA ASP A 161 -1.05 -10.18 24.83
C ASP A 161 0.04 -10.95 24.08
N ILE A 162 1.09 -10.26 23.61
CA ILE A 162 2.24 -10.93 22.97
C ILE A 162 2.99 -11.80 23.99
N GLU A 163 3.13 -11.35 25.23
CA GLU A 163 3.71 -12.16 26.30
C GLU A 163 2.88 -13.41 26.58
N MET A 164 1.55 -13.30 26.56
CA MET A 164 0.66 -14.45 26.70
C MET A 164 0.77 -15.44 25.51
N MET A 165 1.09 -14.97 24.31
CA MET A 165 1.26 -15.82 23.12
C MET A 165 2.66 -16.44 23.02
N THR A 166 3.71 -15.68 23.32
CA THR A 166 5.11 -16.10 23.08
C THR A 166 5.87 -16.48 24.34
N GLY A 167 5.27 -16.26 25.52
CA GLY A 167 5.91 -16.48 26.83
C GLY A 167 6.92 -15.40 27.23
N ARG A 168 7.14 -14.37 26.41
CA ARG A 168 8.10 -13.29 26.66
C ARG A 168 7.56 -11.93 26.21
N ARG A 169 7.84 -10.87 26.98
CA ARG A 169 7.49 -9.52 26.54
C ARG A 169 8.38 -9.07 25.37
N PRO A 170 7.83 -8.31 24.40
CA PRO A 170 8.62 -7.71 23.33
C PRO A 170 9.75 -6.81 23.85
N ASN A 171 10.92 -6.91 23.22
CA ASN A 171 12.08 -6.07 23.49
C ASN A 171 11.80 -4.57 23.27
N LEU A 172 12.61 -3.70 23.89
CA LEU A 172 12.45 -2.25 23.80
C LEU A 172 12.46 -1.73 22.35
N PHE A 173 13.28 -2.33 21.48
CA PHE A 173 13.33 -2.00 20.05
C PHE A 173 11.94 -2.05 19.39
N TRP A 174 11.20 -3.15 19.59
CA TRP A 174 9.86 -3.33 19.03
C TRP A 174 8.87 -2.31 19.59
N ARG A 175 8.95 -2.03 20.89
CA ARG A 175 8.08 -1.05 21.55
C ARG A 175 8.30 0.36 21.02
N VAL A 176 9.55 0.78 20.85
CA VAL A 176 9.90 2.10 20.29
C VAL A 176 9.49 2.17 18.81
N CYS A 177 9.71 1.10 18.05
CA CYS A 177 9.31 1.00 16.66
C CYS A 177 7.81 1.24 16.49
N TRP A 178 6.97 0.51 17.24
CA TRP A 178 5.52 0.64 17.13
C TRP A 178 4.96 1.93 17.75
N ARG A 179 5.58 2.44 18.82
CA ARG A 179 5.06 3.64 19.51
C ARG A 179 5.44 4.95 18.82
N GLY A 180 6.57 4.98 18.11
CA GLY A 180 7.10 6.22 17.53
C GLY A 180 7.46 6.11 16.06
N VAL A 181 8.33 5.16 15.69
CA VAL A 181 8.92 5.11 14.34
C VAL A 181 7.87 4.79 13.28
N SER A 182 7.10 3.71 13.45
CA SER A 182 6.10 3.28 12.47
C SER A 182 4.98 4.33 12.28
N PRO A 183 4.40 4.92 13.34
CA PRO A 183 3.40 5.98 13.17
C PRO A 183 3.96 7.23 12.47
N LEU A 184 5.19 7.63 12.78
CA LEU A 184 5.84 8.79 12.15
C LEU A 184 6.10 8.53 10.66
N LEU A 185 6.66 7.38 10.30
CA LEU A 185 6.92 7.03 8.90
C LEU A 185 5.61 6.97 8.09
N LEU A 186 4.57 6.32 8.62
CA LEU A 186 3.27 6.28 7.94
C LEU A 186 2.64 7.67 7.82
N LEU A 187 2.80 8.55 8.82
CA LEU A 187 2.31 9.92 8.76
C LEU A 187 3.02 10.73 7.66
N VAL A 188 4.35 10.62 7.55
CA VAL A 188 5.12 11.33 6.51
C VAL A 188 4.64 10.93 5.12
N VAL A 189 4.50 9.64 4.85
CA VAL A 189 4.04 9.17 3.54
C VAL A 189 2.57 9.53 3.30
N LEU A 190 1.72 9.50 4.33
CA LEU A 190 0.32 9.95 4.23
C LEU A 190 0.21 11.44 3.89
N VAL A 191 1.03 12.30 4.49
CA VAL A 191 1.04 13.74 4.18
C VAL A 191 1.50 13.98 2.76
N ALA A 192 2.58 13.34 2.33
CA ALA A 192 3.05 13.41 0.94
C ALA A 192 1.95 12.95 -0.04
N TYR A 193 1.22 11.89 0.31
CA TYR A 193 0.09 11.39 -0.47
C TYR A 193 -1.03 12.43 -0.61
N ILE A 194 -1.47 13.05 0.48
CA ILE A 194 -2.53 14.06 0.44
C ILE A 194 -2.09 15.27 -0.40
N ILE A 195 -0.83 15.68 -0.31
CA ILE A 195 -0.29 16.78 -1.14
C ILE A 195 -0.44 16.44 -2.64
N VAL A 196 -0.01 15.25 -3.06
CA VAL A 196 -0.11 14.81 -4.47
C VAL A 196 -1.57 14.76 -4.93
N GLN A 197 -2.48 14.21 -4.11
CA GLN A 197 -3.90 14.12 -4.46
C GLN A 197 -4.61 15.47 -4.56
N VAL A 198 -4.14 16.48 -3.82
CA VAL A 198 -4.73 17.84 -3.88
C VAL A 198 -4.25 18.60 -5.12
N GLN A 199 -3.04 18.29 -5.62
CA GLN A 199 -2.46 18.98 -6.77
C GLN A 199 -2.87 18.38 -8.12
N GLU A 200 -3.10 17.08 -8.18
CA GLU A 200 -3.39 16.35 -9.42
C GLU A 200 -4.88 16.02 -9.53
N HIS A 201 -5.56 16.57 -10.54
CA HIS A 201 -6.92 16.14 -10.88
C HIS A 201 -6.87 14.76 -11.53
N PRO A 202 -7.66 13.77 -11.08
CA PRO A 202 -7.58 12.43 -11.63
C PRO A 202 -8.05 12.43 -13.09
N THR A 203 -7.18 11.96 -13.98
CA THR A 203 -7.47 11.77 -15.41
C THR A 203 -7.61 10.28 -15.74
N TYR A 204 -8.26 9.98 -16.87
CA TYR A 204 -8.33 8.65 -17.43
C TYR A 204 -7.98 8.69 -18.92
N PRO A 205 -7.28 7.67 -19.43
CA PRO A 205 -7.01 7.56 -20.85
C PRO A 205 -8.28 7.14 -21.59
N ALA A 206 -8.72 7.93 -22.56
CA ALA A 206 -9.89 7.68 -23.40
C ALA A 206 -9.45 7.31 -24.82
N TRP A 207 -10.03 6.24 -25.37
CA TRP A 207 -9.85 5.90 -26.78
C TRP A 207 -10.66 6.85 -27.66
N ASN A 208 -9.97 7.67 -28.46
CA ASN A 208 -10.58 8.60 -29.38
C ASN A 208 -9.87 8.51 -30.75
N PRO A 209 -10.52 7.97 -31.80
CA PRO A 209 -9.90 7.82 -33.12
C PRO A 209 -9.70 9.15 -33.85
N ALA A 210 -10.33 10.23 -33.37
CA ALA A 210 -10.18 11.58 -33.91
C ALA A 210 -9.15 12.44 -33.13
N TYR A 211 -8.38 11.82 -32.23
CA TYR A 211 -7.37 12.53 -31.44
C TYR A 211 -6.14 12.89 -32.29
N VAL A 212 -5.63 14.12 -32.10
CA VAL A 212 -4.51 14.68 -32.88
C VAL A 212 -3.26 13.81 -32.78
N ASN A 213 -3.04 13.14 -31.64
CA ASN A 213 -1.86 12.31 -31.40
C ASN A 213 -2.14 10.79 -31.54
N PHE A 214 -3.20 10.38 -32.25
CA PHE A 214 -3.50 8.97 -32.51
C PHE A 214 -2.26 8.21 -33.03
N PRO A 215 -1.93 6.99 -32.53
CA PRO A 215 -2.74 6.07 -31.73
C PRO A 215 -2.66 6.25 -30.20
N GLU A 216 -2.13 7.36 -29.71
CA GLU A 216 -2.06 7.65 -28.26
C GLU A 216 -3.45 7.88 -27.67
N MET A 217 -3.65 7.53 -26.39
CA MET A 217 -4.94 7.77 -25.72
C MET A 217 -5.06 9.24 -25.29
N GLU A 218 -6.25 9.80 -25.39
CA GLU A 218 -6.53 11.18 -24.95
C GLU A 218 -6.79 11.18 -23.44
N GLU A 219 -6.01 11.92 -22.65
CA GLU A 219 -6.27 12.04 -21.21
C GLU A 219 -7.46 12.97 -20.95
N LYS A 220 -8.49 12.46 -20.28
CA LYS A 220 -9.68 13.21 -19.90
C LYS A 220 -9.84 13.27 -18.38
N PRO A 221 -10.21 14.41 -17.79
CA PRO A 221 -10.48 14.49 -16.37
C PRO A 221 -11.73 13.67 -16.01
N TYR A 222 -11.70 13.00 -14.87
CA TYR A 222 -12.91 12.41 -14.30
C TYR A 222 -13.91 13.51 -13.93
N SER A 223 -15.21 13.18 -14.04
CA SER A 223 -16.26 14.07 -13.58
C SER A 223 -16.35 14.08 -12.04
N ASP A 224 -16.75 15.21 -11.46
CA ASP A 224 -16.78 15.42 -10.00
C ASP A 224 -17.60 14.38 -9.22
N TRP A 225 -18.69 13.87 -9.81
CA TRP A 225 -19.51 12.84 -9.14
C TRP A 225 -18.77 11.49 -9.04
N VAL A 226 -17.91 11.16 -10.01
CA VAL A 226 -17.06 9.94 -9.96
C VAL A 226 -16.03 10.09 -8.86
N PHE A 227 -15.40 11.26 -8.78
CA PHE A 227 -14.46 11.57 -7.71
C PHE A 227 -15.11 11.46 -6.33
N ALA A 228 -16.33 11.97 -6.15
CA ALA A 228 -17.08 11.83 -4.90
C ALA A 228 -17.33 10.35 -4.53
N ILE A 229 -17.63 9.48 -5.50
CA ILE A 229 -17.77 8.04 -5.26
C ILE A 229 -16.44 7.42 -4.81
N CYS A 230 -15.32 7.76 -5.46
CA CYS A 230 -13.99 7.26 -5.08
C CYS A 230 -13.60 7.66 -3.65
N VAL A 231 -13.90 8.90 -3.25
CA VAL A 231 -13.67 9.40 -1.88
C VAL A 231 -14.55 8.64 -0.89
N LEU A 232 -15.83 8.44 -1.21
CA LEU A 232 -16.76 7.71 -0.36
C LEU A 232 -16.30 6.26 -0.15
N LEU A 233 -15.97 5.54 -1.22
CA LEU A 233 -15.48 4.16 -1.16
C LEU A 233 -14.17 4.03 -0.37
N SER A 234 -13.28 5.02 -0.46
CA SER A 234 -12.02 5.04 0.29
C SER A 234 -12.24 5.35 1.79
N SER A 235 -13.24 6.16 2.11
CA SER A 235 -13.53 6.59 3.49
C SER A 235 -14.27 5.54 4.33
N VAL A 236 -15.11 4.70 3.71
CA VAL A 236 -15.96 3.72 4.42
C VAL A 236 -15.14 2.70 5.24
N PRO A 237 -14.08 2.06 4.71
CA PRO A 237 -13.23 1.17 5.49
C PRO A 237 -12.49 1.91 6.62
N VAL A 238 -12.06 3.14 6.35
CA VAL A 238 -11.28 3.96 7.30
C VAL A 238 -12.13 4.38 8.50
N ILE A 239 -13.36 4.81 8.26
CA ILE A 239 -14.30 5.27 9.30
C ILE A 239 -14.79 4.10 10.18
N SER A 240 -14.81 2.88 9.64
CA SER A 240 -15.22 1.69 10.40
C SER A 240 -14.30 1.41 11.61
N ILE A 241 -13.01 1.74 11.51
CA ILE A 241 -12.00 1.52 12.56
C ILE A 241 -12.29 2.37 13.82
N PRO A 242 -12.39 3.72 13.75
CA PRO A 242 -12.72 4.54 14.92
C PRO A 242 -14.15 4.31 15.41
N ILE A 243 -15.11 3.97 14.54
CA ILE A 243 -16.48 3.63 14.98
C ILE A 243 -16.48 2.40 15.89
N VAL A 244 -15.77 1.33 15.52
CA VAL A 244 -15.68 0.13 16.38
C VAL A 244 -14.96 0.44 17.69
N ALA A 245 -13.92 1.27 17.66
CA ALA A 245 -13.23 1.71 18.87
C ALA A 245 -14.18 2.51 19.80
N ALA A 246 -14.91 3.48 19.25
CA ALA A 246 -15.88 4.28 20.00
C ALA A 246 -17.03 3.43 20.54
N TYR A 247 -17.58 2.51 19.73
CA TYR A 247 -18.64 1.59 20.14
C TYR A 247 -18.21 0.72 21.33
N ARG A 248 -16.99 0.15 21.28
CA ARG A 248 -16.45 -0.65 22.39
C ARG A 248 -16.20 0.19 23.65
N LEU A 249 -15.81 1.46 23.51
CA LEU A 249 -15.66 2.37 24.65
C LEU A 249 -17.02 2.69 25.30
N MET A 250 -18.04 3.00 24.49
CA MET A 250 -19.41 3.23 24.98
C MET A 250 -19.97 2.00 25.69
N GLN A 251 -19.81 0.80 25.12
CA GLN A 251 -20.23 -0.45 25.79
C GLN A 251 -19.51 -0.69 27.12
N ARG A 252 -18.20 -0.38 27.20
CA ARG A 252 -17.44 -0.51 28.46
C ARG A 252 -17.97 0.44 29.53
N GLN A 253 -18.34 1.67 29.16
CA GLN A 253 -18.93 2.63 30.09
C GLN A 253 -20.33 2.19 30.57
N THR A 254 -21.18 1.70 29.67
CA THR A 254 -22.51 1.17 30.04
C THR A 254 -22.40 -0.07 30.93
N ARG A 255 -21.44 -0.96 30.68
CA ARG A 255 -21.22 -2.17 31.49
C ARG A 255 -20.63 -1.84 32.87
N SER A 256 -19.75 -0.85 32.96
CA SER A 256 -19.25 -0.33 34.24
C SER A 256 -20.38 0.24 35.10
N HIS A 257 -21.28 1.04 34.50
CA HIS A 257 -22.44 1.60 35.19
C HIS A 257 -23.44 0.53 35.66
N ASN A 258 -23.63 -0.56 34.91
CA ASN A 258 -24.49 -1.66 35.33
C ASN A 258 -23.86 -2.55 36.42
N SER A 259 -22.54 -2.63 36.52
CA SER A 259 -21.84 -3.36 37.58
C SER A 259 -21.91 -2.66 38.94
N GLU A 260 -22.05 -1.33 39.00
CA GLU A 260 -22.27 -0.59 40.25
C GLU A 260 -23.71 -0.75 40.80
N HIS A 261 -24.67 -1.14 39.96
CA HIS A 261 -26.07 -1.32 40.36
C HIS A 261 -26.48 -2.76 40.70
N LEU A 262 -25.60 -3.75 40.52
CA LEU A 262 -25.86 -5.12 40.95
C LEU A 262 -25.37 -5.31 42.39
N PRO A 263 -26.23 -5.73 43.34
CA PRO A 263 -25.79 -6.01 44.69
C PRO A 263 -24.76 -7.14 44.69
N ASN A 264 -23.70 -6.99 45.49
CA ASN A 264 -22.66 -7.99 45.67
C ASN A 264 -23.31 -9.34 46.08
N PRO A 265 -23.13 -10.43 45.30
CA PRO A 265 -23.72 -11.74 45.62
C PRO A 265 -23.19 -12.35 46.93
N TYR A 266 -22.14 -11.79 47.53
CA TYR A 266 -21.58 -12.20 48.82
C TYR A 266 -22.08 -11.41 50.03
N ASN A 267 -22.92 -10.39 49.85
CA ASN A 267 -23.61 -9.76 50.97
C ASN A 267 -24.77 -10.66 51.42
N ASN A 268 -24.45 -11.63 52.27
CA ASN A 268 -25.44 -12.50 52.90
C ASN A 268 -25.95 -11.83 54.19
N PRO A 269 -27.21 -11.37 54.27
CA PRO A 269 -27.74 -10.66 55.45
C PRO A 269 -27.90 -11.54 56.70
N THR A 270 -27.53 -12.82 56.65
CA THR A 270 -27.63 -13.79 57.75
C THR A 270 -26.33 -14.07 58.49
N PHE A 271 -25.22 -13.40 58.17
CA PHE A 271 -24.00 -13.53 58.96
C PHE A 271 -24.01 -12.56 60.16
N THR A 272 -24.51 -13.03 61.29
CA THR A 272 -24.21 -12.43 62.59
C THR A 272 -22.88 -13.01 63.10
N PRO A 273 -21.84 -12.20 63.37
CA PRO A 273 -20.66 -12.71 64.03
C PRO A 273 -21.04 -13.09 65.45
N ASP A 274 -20.90 -14.36 65.81
CA ASP A 274 -21.06 -14.80 67.19
C ASP A 274 -20.02 -14.07 68.05
N ASN A 275 -20.52 -13.24 68.97
CA ASN A 275 -19.71 -12.51 69.93
C ASN A 275 -18.97 -13.50 70.83
N GLN A 276 -17.66 -13.27 70.95
CA GLN A 276 -16.82 -13.87 71.98
C GLN A 276 -17.35 -13.49 73.38
N THR A 277 -17.75 -14.49 74.17
CA THR A 277 -17.56 -14.56 75.62
C THR A 277 -17.56 -16.02 76.06
#